data_AF-A0A914ZE89-F1
#
_entry.id   AF-A0A914ZE89-F1
#
_cell.length_a   1.000
_cell.length_b   1.000
_cell.length_c   1.000
_cell.angle_alpha   90.00
_cell.angle_beta   90.00
_cell.angle_gamma   90.00
#
_symmetry.space_group_name_H-M   'P 1'
#
loop_
_entity.id
_entity.type
_entity.pdbx_description
1 polymer ?
#
loop_
_entity_poly.entity_id
_entity_poly.type
_entity_poly.pdbx_seq_one_letter_code
_entity_poly.pdbx_strand_id
1 'polypeptide(L)'
;MSLDVRDILSLNEPAAKRPKTENIQSMSTANSDAKDILAALENDETLGEDEEEMDETAVKKLCLQLDKKLKKNQEMRVKHAGDPEKFMASEIDLNMAVQEMHAVATQPSLYGKLVEMGIVSIVIHLLAHENTDIVGSTVHLLQELCDIEILSENDESVAVLIDELLNNRIIEHFVTQVLSRLNNVDKDEEEAIHSVFSTMESILDFRPQAAELCIEQGLFVDLMNRATLKSAFDPNKLYASQLLSVILQTSESAKAKLVEKKDGIDFLLRNSL
;
A
#
# COMPACT_ATOMS: atom_id res chain seq x y z
N MET A 1 -42.21 20.32 70.45
CA MET A 1 -41.73 19.14 71.19
C MET A 1 -40.56 18.55 70.42
N SER A 2 -39.41 18.52 71.08
CA SER A 2 -38.15 17.91 70.66
C SER A 2 -38.20 16.41 70.90
N LEU A 3 -37.82 15.60 69.91
CA LEU A 3 -37.31 14.22 70.05
C LEU A 3 -36.59 13.94 68.73
N ASP A 4 -35.28 14.11 68.63
CA ASP A 4 -34.15 13.35 69.20
C ASP A 4 -33.99 11.93 68.64
N VAL A 5 -32.73 11.71 68.29
CA VAL A 5 -32.08 10.67 67.52
C VAL A 5 -31.89 9.46 68.42
N ARG A 6 -32.25 8.25 67.94
CA ARG A 6 -31.54 6.97 68.09
C ARG A 6 -32.50 5.78 67.84
N ASP A 7 -31.98 4.78 67.14
CA ASP A 7 -32.42 3.38 67.17
C ASP A 7 -33.57 2.89 66.27
N ILE A 8 -33.56 3.17 64.96
CA ILE A 8 -34.11 2.20 63.98
C ILE A 8 -33.30 2.22 62.66
N LEU A 9 -32.02 1.84 62.73
CA LEU A 9 -31.27 1.37 61.55
C LEU A 9 -30.49 0.14 61.95
N SER A 10 -31.10 -1.02 61.73
CA SER A 10 -30.48 -2.33 61.87
C SER A 10 -30.99 -3.19 60.72
N LEU A 11 -30.04 -3.72 59.94
CA LEU A 11 -30.18 -4.72 58.88
C LEU A 11 -30.59 -4.18 57.49
N ASN A 12 -29.60 -3.86 56.64
CA ASN A 12 -29.14 -4.70 55.51
C ASN A 12 -28.30 -3.87 54.53
N GLU A 13 -26.98 -4.06 54.53
CA GLU A 13 -26.06 -3.54 53.50
C GLU A 13 -25.73 -4.63 52.47
N PRO A 14 -25.63 -4.30 51.16
CA PRO A 14 -24.70 -4.96 50.25
C PRO A 14 -23.44 -4.11 50.06
N ALA A 15 -22.28 -4.78 50.10
CA ALA A 15 -20.95 -4.18 50.22
C ALA A 15 -20.48 -3.41 48.97
N ALA A 16 -19.99 -2.18 49.18
CA ALA A 16 -19.20 -1.40 48.23
C ALA A 16 -17.75 -1.27 48.72
N LYS A 17 -16.78 -1.66 47.89
CA LYS A 17 -15.33 -1.55 48.15
C LYS A 17 -14.88 -0.08 48.10
N ARG A 18 -14.12 0.35 49.11
CA ARG A 18 -13.45 1.68 49.17
C ARG A 18 -11.97 1.59 48.74
N PRO A 19 -11.38 2.71 48.26
CA PRO A 19 -10.01 2.80 47.77
C PRO A 19 -9.01 3.09 48.91
N LYS A 20 -7.71 2.82 48.68
CA LYS A 20 -6.61 3.37 49.47
C LYS A 20 -5.44 3.78 48.58
N THR A 21 -5.11 5.06 48.68
CA THR A 21 -3.97 5.75 48.08
C THR A 21 -2.69 5.47 48.89
N GLU A 22 -1.60 5.25 48.16
CA GLU A 22 -0.19 5.58 48.42
C GLU A 22 0.47 5.23 49.76
N ASN A 23 1.52 4.39 49.67
CA ASN A 23 2.78 4.68 50.33
C ASN A 23 3.94 4.32 49.39
N ILE A 24 4.60 5.35 48.88
CA ILE A 24 5.82 5.29 48.07
C ILE A 24 6.97 4.96 49.01
N GLN A 25 7.68 3.84 48.82
CA GLN A 25 9.06 3.72 49.28
C GLN A 25 9.86 2.64 48.51
N SER A 26 10.95 3.14 47.92
CA SER A 26 12.19 2.48 47.49
C SER A 26 12.14 1.42 46.38
N MET A 27 12.36 1.89 45.15
CA MET A 27 13.17 1.15 44.18
C MET A 27 14.59 0.99 44.74
N SER A 28 15.02 -0.24 44.99
CA SER A 28 16.44 -0.60 44.97
C SER A 28 16.65 -1.52 43.77
N THR A 29 17.16 -0.94 42.68
CA THR A 29 17.84 -1.67 41.61
C THR A 29 19.17 -2.22 42.14
N ALA A 30 19.33 -3.54 42.23
CA ALA A 30 20.60 -4.25 42.04
C ALA A 30 20.40 -5.77 42.28
N ASN A 31 20.94 -6.59 41.38
CA ASN A 31 20.90 -8.06 41.30
C ASN A 31 19.69 -8.72 40.61
N SER A 32 19.35 -8.26 39.41
CA SER A 32 19.10 -9.24 38.34
C SER A 32 20.47 -9.82 37.97
N ASP A 33 20.75 -11.06 38.39
CA ASP A 33 22.00 -11.73 38.11
C ASP A 33 22.25 -11.70 36.59
N ALA A 34 23.45 -11.31 36.16
CA ALA A 34 23.81 -11.25 34.75
C ALA A 34 23.52 -12.57 34.01
N LYS A 35 23.45 -13.67 34.77
CA LYS A 35 23.07 -15.01 34.32
C LYS A 35 21.58 -15.14 33.96
N ASP A 36 20.69 -14.42 34.64
CA ASP A 36 19.26 -14.39 34.32
C ASP A 36 18.97 -13.47 33.13
N ILE A 37 19.77 -12.40 32.95
CA ILE A 37 19.72 -11.56 31.76
C ILE A 37 20.27 -12.33 30.54
N LEU A 38 21.38 -13.04 30.71
CA LEU A 38 21.94 -13.92 29.67
C LEU A 38 21.00 -15.08 29.34
N ALA A 39 20.37 -15.71 30.33
CA ALA A 39 19.38 -16.77 30.08
C ALA A 39 18.08 -16.25 29.46
N ALA A 40 17.70 -15.00 29.72
CA ALA A 40 16.59 -14.35 29.03
C ALA A 40 16.94 -14.03 27.57
N LEU A 41 18.19 -13.64 27.28
CA LEU A 41 18.68 -13.40 25.92
C LEU A 41 18.90 -14.72 25.13
N GLU A 42 19.41 -15.77 25.77
CA GLU A 42 19.57 -17.12 25.18
C GLU A 42 18.21 -17.83 24.97
N ASN A 43 17.17 -17.48 25.74
CA ASN A 43 15.81 -17.94 25.45
C ASN A 43 15.11 -17.07 24.37
N ASP A 44 15.57 -15.83 24.14
CA ASP A 44 15.12 -15.00 23.02
C ASP A 44 15.74 -15.48 21.69
N GLU A 45 16.90 -16.17 21.73
CA GLU A 45 17.46 -16.88 20.57
C GLU A 45 16.61 -18.07 20.11
N THR A 46 15.61 -18.53 20.90
CA THR A 46 14.62 -19.52 20.45
C THR A 46 13.43 -18.92 19.70
N LEU A 47 13.37 -17.60 19.55
CA LEU A 47 12.48 -16.90 18.60
C LEU A 47 13.16 -16.65 17.25
N GLY A 48 14.36 -17.22 17.03
CA GLY A 48 15.11 -17.18 15.76
C GLY A 48 14.86 -18.37 14.83
N GLU A 49 13.85 -19.21 15.08
CA GLU A 49 13.58 -20.42 14.29
C GLU A 49 12.09 -20.51 13.92
N ASP A 50 11.59 -19.54 13.15
CA ASP A 50 10.47 -19.68 12.21
C ASP A 50 10.42 -18.44 11.28
N GLU A 51 11.58 -17.90 10.87
CA GLU A 51 11.62 -17.28 9.53
C GLU A 51 11.45 -18.46 8.57
N GLU A 52 10.21 -18.81 8.23
CA GLU A 52 9.93 -19.63 7.05
C GLU A 52 10.64 -18.92 5.90
N GLU A 53 11.84 -19.39 5.53
CA GLU A 53 12.57 -18.88 4.38
C GLU A 53 11.58 -18.80 3.22
N MET A 54 11.42 -17.61 2.64
CA MET A 54 10.46 -17.39 1.57
C MET A 54 10.82 -18.33 0.41
N ASP A 55 10.01 -19.36 0.21
CA ASP A 55 10.18 -20.39 -0.81
C ASP A 55 9.01 -20.39 -1.81
N GLU A 56 9.11 -21.18 -2.88
CA GLU A 56 8.04 -21.28 -3.88
C GLU A 56 6.71 -21.77 -3.28
N THR A 57 6.76 -22.56 -2.20
CA THR A 57 5.57 -23.08 -1.51
C THR A 57 4.85 -21.98 -0.76
N ALA A 58 5.60 -21.12 -0.06
CA ALA A 58 5.12 -19.94 0.65
C ALA A 58 4.49 -18.94 -0.32
N VAL A 59 5.17 -18.61 -1.43
CA VAL A 59 4.61 -17.72 -2.48
C VAL A 59 3.29 -18.27 -3.03
N LYS A 60 3.22 -19.58 -3.30
CA LYS A 60 1.98 -20.23 -3.75
C LYS A 60 0.87 -20.15 -2.70
N LYS A 61 1.19 -20.36 -1.43
CA LYS A 61 0.24 -20.27 -0.31
C LYS A 61 -0.30 -18.85 -0.18
N LEU A 62 0.56 -17.84 -0.24
CA LEU A 62 0.20 -16.41 -0.21
C LEU A 62 -0.72 -16.03 -1.38
N CYS A 63 -0.37 -16.41 -2.62
CA CYS A 63 -1.20 -16.16 -3.80
C CYS A 63 -2.59 -16.80 -3.68
N LEU A 64 -2.66 -18.07 -3.27
CA LEU A 64 -3.93 -18.79 -3.09
C LEU A 64 -4.77 -18.20 -1.96
N GLN A 65 -4.13 -17.73 -0.89
CA GLN A 65 -4.79 -17.04 0.21
C GLN A 65 -5.39 -15.73 -0.28
N LEU A 66 -4.62 -14.90 -0.99
CA LEU A 66 -5.08 -13.62 -1.53
C LEU A 66 -6.26 -13.83 -2.49
N ASP A 67 -6.15 -14.76 -3.44
CA ASP A 67 -7.24 -15.08 -4.38
C ASP A 67 -8.51 -15.55 -3.66
N LYS A 68 -8.36 -16.41 -2.63
CA LYS A 68 -9.49 -16.87 -1.81
C LYS A 68 -10.16 -15.72 -1.04
N LYS A 69 -9.37 -14.80 -0.48
CA LYS A 69 -9.89 -13.63 0.24
C LYS A 69 -10.57 -12.66 -0.72
N LEU A 70 -10.01 -12.44 -1.91
CA LEU A 70 -10.62 -11.60 -2.95
C LEU A 70 -11.99 -12.15 -3.37
N LYS A 71 -12.06 -13.45 -3.70
CA LYS A 71 -13.32 -14.11 -4.06
C LYS A 71 -14.36 -14.06 -2.93
N LYS A 72 -13.93 -14.32 -1.70
CA LYS A 72 -14.81 -14.22 -0.53
C LYS A 72 -15.35 -12.80 -0.36
N ASN A 73 -14.50 -11.79 -0.50
CA ASN A 73 -14.90 -10.39 -0.42
C ASN A 73 -15.91 -10.04 -1.51
N GLN A 74 -15.63 -10.39 -2.78
CA GLN A 74 -16.55 -10.19 -3.90
C GLN A 74 -17.91 -10.85 -3.65
N GLU A 75 -17.92 -12.10 -3.17
CA GLU A 75 -19.16 -12.79 -2.82
C GLU A 75 -19.96 -12.06 -1.72
N MET A 76 -19.27 -11.57 -0.68
CA MET A 76 -19.91 -10.85 0.41
C MET A 76 -20.48 -9.51 -0.06
N ARG A 77 -19.76 -8.80 -0.93
CA ARG A 77 -20.22 -7.56 -1.57
C ARG A 77 -21.45 -7.80 -2.46
N VAL A 78 -21.50 -8.90 -3.20
CA VAL A 78 -22.68 -9.26 -4.00
C VAL A 78 -23.86 -9.66 -3.10
N LYS A 79 -23.63 -10.45 -2.04
CA LYS A 79 -24.68 -10.89 -1.10
C LYS A 79 -25.23 -9.75 -0.25
N HIS A 80 -24.41 -8.74 0.04
CA HIS A 80 -24.72 -7.65 0.96
C HIS A 80 -24.47 -6.27 0.34
N ALA A 81 -24.82 -6.08 -0.95
CA ALA A 81 -24.53 -4.87 -1.74
C ALA A 81 -25.04 -3.54 -1.15
N GLY A 82 -26.00 -3.59 -0.21
CA GLY A 82 -26.53 -2.41 0.47
C GLY A 82 -26.13 -2.28 1.94
N ASP A 83 -25.22 -3.13 2.43
CA ASP A 83 -24.86 -3.19 3.85
C ASP A 83 -23.34 -3.37 4.04
N PRO A 84 -22.58 -2.26 4.00
CA PRO A 84 -21.12 -2.26 4.16
C PRO A 84 -20.62 -2.94 5.43
N GLU A 85 -21.36 -2.83 6.53
CA GLU A 85 -20.97 -3.43 7.82
C GLU A 85 -20.83 -4.96 7.72
N LYS A 86 -21.61 -5.61 6.85
CA LYS A 86 -21.58 -7.07 6.69
C LYS A 86 -20.40 -7.60 5.91
N PHE A 87 -19.78 -6.80 5.05
CA PHE A 87 -18.60 -7.21 4.29
C PHE A 87 -17.30 -6.54 4.77
N MET A 88 -17.38 -5.58 5.70
CA MET A 88 -16.21 -4.91 6.30
C MET A 88 -15.17 -5.90 6.85
N ALA A 89 -15.60 -6.93 7.59
CA ALA A 89 -14.67 -7.95 8.09
C ALA A 89 -13.93 -8.69 6.96
N SER A 90 -14.59 -8.89 5.81
CA SER A 90 -13.95 -9.49 4.63
C SER A 90 -13.07 -8.52 3.86
N GLU A 91 -13.27 -7.21 3.98
CA GLU A 91 -12.37 -6.19 3.44
C GLU A 91 -11.09 -6.10 4.26
N ILE A 92 -11.19 -6.10 5.59
CA ILE A 92 -10.02 -6.14 6.48
C ILE A 92 -9.19 -7.40 6.21
N ASP A 93 -9.83 -8.56 6.15
CA ASP A 93 -9.20 -9.84 5.80
C ASP A 93 -8.48 -9.79 4.44
N LEU A 94 -9.06 -9.10 3.45
CA LEU A 94 -8.49 -8.95 2.12
C LEU A 94 -7.29 -8.01 2.15
N ASN A 95 -7.42 -6.87 2.83
CA ASN A 95 -6.35 -5.90 2.96
C ASN A 95 -5.14 -6.50 3.68
N MET A 96 -5.36 -7.26 4.76
CA MET A 96 -4.30 -7.99 5.45
C MET A 96 -3.59 -8.99 4.51
N ALA A 97 -4.34 -9.71 3.67
CA ALA A 97 -3.74 -10.62 2.70
C ALA A 97 -2.92 -9.89 1.62
N VAL A 98 -3.29 -8.66 1.24
CA VAL A 98 -2.45 -7.80 0.38
C VAL A 98 -1.17 -7.42 1.11
N GLN A 99 -1.26 -7.03 2.38
CA GLN A 99 -0.12 -6.65 3.19
C GLN A 99 0.89 -7.81 3.38
N GLU A 100 0.40 -9.04 3.56
CA GLU A 100 1.24 -10.24 3.64
C GLU A 100 2.06 -10.50 2.35
N MET A 101 1.61 -10.01 1.18
CA MET A 101 2.34 -10.18 -0.07
C MET A 101 3.65 -9.39 -0.12
N HIS A 102 3.83 -8.34 0.68
CA HIS A 102 5.06 -7.55 0.74
C HIS A 102 6.28 -8.41 1.09
N ALA A 103 6.08 -9.50 1.83
CA ALA A 103 7.14 -10.45 2.12
C ALA A 103 7.78 -11.03 0.84
N VAL A 104 7.03 -11.17 -0.26
CA VAL A 104 7.55 -11.68 -1.54
C VAL A 104 8.47 -10.65 -2.21
N ALA A 105 8.26 -9.35 -1.99
CA ALA A 105 9.11 -8.31 -2.56
C ALA A 105 10.57 -8.41 -2.10
N THR A 106 10.81 -9.00 -0.92
CA THR A 106 12.16 -9.26 -0.40
C THR A 106 12.92 -10.37 -1.15
N GLN A 107 12.24 -11.14 -2.01
CA GLN A 107 12.84 -12.26 -2.74
C GLN A 107 12.49 -12.25 -4.24
N PRO A 108 13.20 -11.44 -5.05
CA PRO A 108 12.91 -11.25 -6.49
C PRO A 108 13.05 -12.51 -7.33
N SER A 109 13.90 -13.44 -6.90
CA SER A 109 14.11 -14.74 -7.57
C SER A 109 12.82 -15.56 -7.68
N LEU A 110 11.80 -15.26 -6.87
CA LEU A 110 10.50 -15.94 -6.90
C LEU A 110 9.44 -15.21 -7.73
N TYR A 111 9.76 -14.07 -8.36
CA TYR A 111 8.80 -13.32 -9.17
C TYR A 111 8.32 -14.12 -10.40
N GLY A 112 9.17 -14.97 -10.97
CA GLY A 112 8.75 -15.91 -12.01
C GLY A 112 7.60 -16.80 -11.53
N LYS A 113 7.70 -17.30 -10.29
CA LYS A 113 6.63 -18.11 -9.68
C LYS A 113 5.37 -17.29 -9.39
N LEU A 114 5.56 -16.05 -8.95
CA LEU A 114 4.48 -15.12 -8.67
C LEU A 114 3.63 -14.84 -9.92
N VAL A 115 4.30 -14.66 -11.08
CA VAL A 115 3.65 -14.50 -12.38
C VAL A 115 2.92 -15.77 -12.82
N GLU A 116 3.53 -16.96 -12.67
CA GLU A 116 2.86 -18.25 -12.96
C GLU A 116 1.57 -18.45 -12.16
N MET A 117 1.53 -17.96 -10.92
CA MET A 117 0.36 -18.02 -10.06
C MET A 117 -0.75 -17.01 -10.44
N GLY A 118 -0.50 -16.14 -11.41
CA GLY A 118 -1.46 -15.19 -11.94
C GLY A 118 -1.64 -13.94 -11.07
N ILE A 119 -0.59 -13.52 -10.33
CA ILE A 119 -0.68 -12.36 -9.43
C ILE A 119 -1.14 -11.10 -10.16
N VAL A 120 -0.71 -10.90 -11.41
CA VAL A 120 -0.96 -9.68 -12.17
C VAL A 120 -2.46 -9.50 -12.40
N SER A 121 -3.17 -10.59 -12.67
CA SER A 121 -4.63 -10.56 -12.78
C SER A 121 -5.29 -10.19 -11.45
N ILE A 122 -4.81 -10.73 -10.33
CA ILE A 122 -5.34 -10.43 -8.99
C ILE A 122 -5.14 -8.94 -8.68
N VAL A 123 -3.93 -8.42 -8.90
CA VAL A 123 -3.57 -7.01 -8.69
C VAL A 123 -4.47 -6.09 -9.50
N ILE A 124 -4.70 -6.39 -10.78
CA ILE A 124 -5.60 -5.58 -11.63
C ILE A 124 -7.02 -5.55 -11.08
N HIS A 125 -7.54 -6.68 -10.58
CA HIS A 125 -8.85 -6.71 -9.92
C HIS A 125 -8.88 -5.88 -8.62
N LEU A 126 -7.78 -5.87 -7.87
CA LEU A 126 -7.66 -5.09 -6.63
C LEU A 126 -7.54 -3.58 -6.90
N LEU A 127 -6.85 -3.16 -7.96
CA LEU A 127 -6.80 -1.76 -8.37
C LEU A 127 -8.18 -1.22 -8.75
N ALA A 128 -9.02 -2.06 -9.36
CA ALA A 128 -10.41 -1.72 -9.69
C ALA A 128 -11.38 -1.79 -8.50
N HIS A 129 -10.87 -2.03 -7.28
CA HIS A 129 -11.71 -2.18 -6.10
C HIS A 129 -12.38 -0.85 -5.69
N GLU A 130 -13.59 -0.93 -5.12
CA GLU A 130 -14.35 0.27 -4.72
C GLU A 130 -13.77 0.94 -3.46
N ASN A 131 -13.29 0.14 -2.50
CA ASN A 131 -12.60 0.64 -1.32
C ASN A 131 -11.19 1.11 -1.69
N THR A 132 -10.93 2.41 -1.48
CA THR A 132 -9.67 3.10 -1.77
C THR A 132 -8.49 2.61 -0.92
N ASP A 133 -8.73 2.11 0.29
CA ASP A 133 -7.67 1.58 1.17
C ASP A 133 -7.02 0.33 0.56
N ILE A 134 -7.84 -0.53 -0.06
CA ILE A 134 -7.37 -1.73 -0.77
C ILE A 134 -6.62 -1.32 -2.04
N VAL A 135 -7.09 -0.29 -2.74
CA VAL A 135 -6.41 0.25 -3.93
C VAL A 135 -5.03 0.80 -3.52
N GLY A 136 -4.96 1.64 -2.49
CA GLY A 136 -3.71 2.19 -1.98
C GLY A 136 -2.72 1.10 -1.56
N SER A 137 -3.18 0.13 -0.76
CA SER A 137 -2.36 -1.03 -0.34
C SER A 137 -1.83 -1.84 -1.53
N THR A 138 -2.64 -1.99 -2.59
CA THR A 138 -2.23 -2.70 -3.81
C THR A 138 -1.19 -1.91 -4.60
N VAL A 139 -1.32 -0.58 -4.65
CA VAL A 139 -0.33 0.28 -5.30
C VAL A 139 0.99 0.26 -4.52
N HIS A 140 0.96 0.28 -3.19
CA HIS A 140 2.18 0.17 -2.37
C HIS A 140 2.87 -1.19 -2.58
N LEU A 141 2.11 -2.28 -2.67
CA LEU A 141 2.65 -3.59 -3.03
C LEU A 141 3.34 -3.56 -4.41
N LEU A 142 2.70 -2.93 -5.41
CA LEU A 142 3.30 -2.79 -6.74
C LEU A 142 4.59 -1.95 -6.72
N GLN A 143 4.64 -0.89 -5.92
CA GLN A 143 5.82 -0.05 -5.77
C GLN A 143 6.99 -0.87 -5.23
N GLU A 144 6.79 -1.64 -4.17
CA GLU A 144 7.85 -2.49 -3.61
C GLU A 144 8.25 -3.62 -4.57
N LEU A 145 7.29 -4.25 -5.25
CA LEU A 145 7.59 -5.28 -6.23
C LEU A 145 8.41 -4.75 -7.42
N CYS A 146 8.31 -3.46 -7.73
CA CYS A 146 9.00 -2.81 -8.84
C CYS A 146 10.21 -1.98 -8.41
N ASP A 147 10.61 -1.97 -7.13
CA ASP A 147 11.68 -1.09 -6.64
C ASP A 147 13.06 -1.43 -7.25
N ILE A 148 13.67 -0.46 -7.93
CA ILE A 148 14.93 -0.62 -8.66
C ILE A 148 16.10 -1.03 -7.76
N GLU A 149 16.10 -0.66 -6.47
CA GLU A 149 17.15 -1.11 -5.55
C GLU A 149 17.15 -2.65 -5.40
N ILE A 150 15.97 -3.25 -5.58
CA ILE A 150 15.75 -4.70 -5.64
C ILE A 150 15.96 -5.21 -7.09
N LEU A 151 15.61 -4.41 -8.10
CA LEU A 151 15.80 -4.75 -9.52
C LEU A 151 17.26 -4.53 -9.97
N SER A 152 18.16 -5.47 -9.69
CA SER A 152 19.44 -5.49 -10.42
C SER A 152 19.16 -5.62 -11.92
N GLU A 153 19.83 -4.81 -12.76
CA GLU A 153 19.55 -4.63 -14.21
C GLU A 153 19.53 -5.91 -15.06
N ASN A 154 19.80 -7.09 -14.48
CA ASN A 154 19.91 -8.38 -15.18
C ASN A 154 19.15 -9.55 -14.51
N ASP A 155 18.17 -9.30 -13.62
CA ASP A 155 17.34 -10.39 -13.08
C ASP A 155 16.20 -10.76 -14.05
N GLU A 156 16.30 -11.94 -14.65
CA GLU A 156 15.30 -12.51 -15.55
C GLU A 156 13.92 -12.61 -14.89
N SER A 157 13.87 -12.90 -13.59
CA SER A 157 12.63 -13.04 -12.81
C SER A 157 11.87 -11.72 -12.70
N VAL A 158 12.60 -10.63 -12.53
CA VAL A 158 12.06 -9.26 -12.50
C VAL A 158 11.54 -8.85 -13.87
N ALA A 159 12.30 -9.15 -14.92
CA ALA A 159 11.89 -8.87 -16.28
C ALA A 159 10.55 -9.55 -16.61
N VAL A 160 10.36 -10.80 -16.18
CA VAL A 160 9.09 -11.53 -16.36
C VAL A 160 7.92 -10.80 -15.70
N LEU A 161 8.09 -10.27 -14.49
CA LEU A 161 7.03 -9.53 -13.80
C LEU A 161 6.69 -8.21 -14.50
N ILE A 162 7.69 -7.40 -14.84
CA ILE A 162 7.47 -6.10 -15.48
C ILE A 162 6.84 -6.28 -16.87
N ASP A 163 7.33 -7.24 -17.64
CA ASP A 163 6.78 -7.52 -18.97
C ASP A 163 5.32 -8.01 -18.86
N GLU A 164 5.00 -8.86 -17.87
CA GLU A 164 3.62 -9.30 -17.63
C GLU A 164 2.70 -8.14 -17.21
N LEU A 165 3.18 -7.23 -16.34
CA LEU A 165 2.44 -6.03 -15.94
C LEU A 165 2.14 -5.13 -17.16
N LEU A 166 3.13 -4.89 -18.02
CA LEU A 166 2.98 -4.09 -19.23
C LEU A 166 2.03 -4.75 -20.24
N ASN A 167 2.14 -6.07 -20.44
CA ASN A 167 1.26 -6.84 -21.31
C ASN A 167 -0.21 -6.79 -20.85
N ASN A 168 -0.44 -6.72 -19.54
CA ASN A 168 -1.78 -6.56 -18.95
C ASN A 168 -2.19 -5.10 -18.76
N ARG A 169 -1.55 -4.15 -19.47
CA ARG A 169 -1.94 -2.73 -19.52
C ARG A 169 -2.03 -2.06 -18.15
N ILE A 170 -1.07 -2.36 -17.26
CA ILE A 170 -1.01 -1.77 -15.91
C ILE A 170 -1.06 -0.24 -15.92
N ILE A 171 -0.48 0.41 -16.94
CA ILE A 171 -0.43 1.87 -17.06
C ILE A 171 -1.85 2.43 -17.24
N GLU A 172 -2.69 1.81 -18.07
CA GLU A 172 -4.10 2.19 -18.22
C GLU A 172 -4.87 1.98 -16.93
N HIS A 173 -4.58 0.88 -16.20
CA HIS A 173 -5.20 0.63 -14.91
C HIS A 173 -4.83 1.69 -13.86
N PHE A 174 -3.57 2.11 -13.80
CA PHE A 174 -3.17 3.23 -12.95
C PHE A 174 -3.92 4.51 -13.30
N VAL A 175 -4.06 4.84 -14.58
CA VAL A 175 -4.78 6.04 -15.03
C VAL A 175 -6.28 5.96 -14.66
N THR A 176 -6.93 4.85 -14.99
CA THR A 176 -8.40 4.72 -14.93
C THR A 176 -8.93 4.29 -13.57
N GLN A 177 -8.13 3.60 -12.76
CA GLN A 177 -8.57 3.03 -11.48
C GLN A 177 -7.98 3.74 -10.27
N VAL A 178 -6.84 4.43 -10.43
CA VAL A 178 -6.15 5.12 -9.33
C VAL A 178 -6.18 6.62 -9.57
N LEU A 179 -5.45 7.11 -10.57
CA LEU A 179 -5.24 8.53 -10.81
C LEU A 179 -6.57 9.28 -11.05
N SER A 180 -7.52 8.71 -11.81
CA SER A 180 -8.80 9.37 -12.06
C SER A 180 -9.77 9.36 -10.87
N ARG A 181 -9.53 8.52 -9.85
CA ARG A 181 -10.43 8.32 -8.70
C ARG A 181 -9.91 8.99 -7.43
N LEU A 182 -8.60 8.95 -7.21
CA LEU A 182 -7.94 9.49 -6.02
C LEU A 182 -7.62 10.98 -6.17
N ASN A 183 -7.51 11.67 -5.03
CA ASN A 183 -7.22 13.10 -4.97
C ASN A 183 -6.10 13.43 -3.96
N ASN A 184 -5.50 14.62 -4.09
CA ASN A 184 -4.44 15.11 -3.20
C ASN A 184 -4.97 15.84 -1.95
N VAL A 185 -6.21 15.57 -1.51
CA VAL A 185 -6.79 16.19 -0.30
C VAL A 185 -6.68 15.24 0.88
N ASP A 186 -6.98 13.96 0.65
CA ASP A 186 -6.72 12.91 1.62
C ASP A 186 -5.26 12.47 1.53
N LYS A 187 -4.62 12.29 2.70
CA LYS A 187 -3.18 12.00 2.76
C LYS A 187 -2.87 10.60 2.26
N ASP A 188 -3.73 9.63 2.56
CA ASP A 188 -3.50 8.23 2.17
C ASP A 188 -3.73 8.09 0.64
N GLU A 189 -4.68 8.84 0.09
CA GLU A 189 -4.87 8.95 -1.36
C GLU A 189 -3.71 9.69 -2.07
N GLU A 190 -3.18 10.76 -1.47
CA GLU A 190 -2.00 11.48 -1.96
C GLU A 190 -0.77 10.55 -2.03
N GLU A 191 -0.57 9.74 -0.99
CA GLU A 191 0.53 8.76 -0.91
C GLU A 191 0.37 7.67 -1.98
N ALA A 192 -0.84 7.15 -2.18
CA ALA A 192 -1.10 6.17 -3.24
C ALA A 192 -0.80 6.74 -4.65
N ILE A 193 -1.15 8.01 -4.92
CA ILE A 193 -0.79 8.67 -6.19
C ILE A 193 0.74 8.77 -6.34
N HIS A 194 1.44 9.12 -5.27
CA HIS A 194 2.90 9.19 -5.26
C HIS A 194 3.52 7.82 -5.58
N SER A 195 3.01 6.75 -4.97
CA SER A 195 3.46 5.38 -5.22
C SER A 195 3.21 4.92 -6.66
N VAL A 196 2.12 5.37 -7.31
CA VAL A 196 1.94 5.14 -8.76
C VAL A 196 3.07 5.78 -9.55
N PHE A 197 3.44 7.02 -9.26
CA PHE A 197 4.52 7.70 -9.97
C PHE A 197 5.87 7.04 -9.74
N SER A 198 6.16 6.63 -8.50
CA SER A 198 7.36 5.86 -8.16
C SER A 198 7.42 4.53 -8.90
N THR A 199 6.32 3.76 -8.92
CA THR A 199 6.24 2.51 -9.68
C THR A 199 6.50 2.74 -11.18
N MET A 200 5.91 3.80 -11.74
CA MET A 200 6.10 4.14 -13.16
C MET A 200 7.53 4.58 -13.49
N GLU A 201 8.19 5.31 -12.59
CA GLU A 201 9.60 5.66 -12.73
C GLU A 201 10.46 4.39 -12.77
N SER A 202 10.25 3.47 -11.83
CA SER A 202 10.98 2.19 -11.82
C SER A 202 10.76 1.34 -13.06
N ILE A 203 9.52 1.29 -13.57
CA ILE A 203 9.21 0.60 -14.83
C ILE A 203 9.91 1.28 -16.01
N LEU A 204 9.96 2.61 -16.07
CA LEU A 204 10.60 3.35 -17.16
C LEU A 204 12.12 3.22 -17.14
N ASP A 205 12.72 3.19 -15.95
CA ASP A 205 14.15 2.98 -15.79
C ASP A 205 14.55 1.56 -16.25
N PHE A 206 13.75 0.53 -15.89
CA PHE A 206 14.01 -0.85 -16.30
C PHE A 206 13.61 -1.15 -17.76
N ARG A 207 12.47 -0.62 -18.22
CA ARG A 207 11.96 -0.71 -19.61
C ARG A 207 11.69 0.69 -20.19
N PRO A 208 12.71 1.37 -20.74
CA PRO A 208 12.52 2.69 -21.36
C PRO A 208 11.50 2.71 -22.52
N GLN A 209 11.29 1.56 -23.18
CA GLN A 209 10.30 1.39 -24.25
C GLN A 209 8.85 1.58 -23.75
N ALA A 210 8.59 1.43 -22.45
CA ALA A 210 7.28 1.69 -21.85
C ALA A 210 6.86 3.17 -21.99
N ALA A 211 7.77 4.09 -22.31
CA ALA A 211 7.45 5.49 -22.57
C ALA A 211 6.42 5.66 -23.72
N GLU A 212 6.46 4.81 -24.75
CA GLU A 212 5.45 4.82 -25.82
C GLU A 212 4.09 4.36 -25.29
N LEU A 213 4.07 3.32 -24.45
CA LEU A 213 2.86 2.81 -23.82
C LEU A 213 2.21 3.86 -22.89
N CYS A 214 3.01 4.72 -22.23
CA CYS A 214 2.49 5.83 -21.44
C CYS A 214 1.62 6.80 -22.26
N ILE A 215 1.89 6.95 -23.56
CA ILE A 215 1.10 7.79 -24.46
C ILE A 215 -0.16 7.05 -24.88
N GLU A 216 -0.01 5.80 -25.33
CA GLU A 216 -1.10 4.96 -25.81
C GLU A 216 -2.15 4.69 -24.73
N GLN A 217 -1.70 4.47 -23.49
CA GLN A 217 -2.53 4.14 -22.33
C GLN A 217 -2.99 5.38 -21.54
N GLY A 218 -2.69 6.59 -22.04
CA GLY A 218 -3.25 7.85 -21.53
C GLY A 218 -2.53 8.49 -20.35
N LEU A 219 -1.50 7.87 -19.77
CA LEU A 219 -0.74 8.41 -18.65
C LEU A 219 -0.08 9.76 -19.01
N PHE A 220 0.50 9.88 -20.20
CA PHE A 220 1.12 11.13 -20.65
C PHE A 220 0.14 12.31 -20.61
N VAL A 221 -1.10 12.09 -21.03
CA VAL A 221 -2.13 13.13 -21.03
C VAL A 221 -2.58 13.46 -19.60
N ASP A 222 -2.69 12.46 -18.73
CA ASP A 222 -3.04 12.66 -17.32
C ASP A 222 -1.97 13.48 -16.59
N LEU A 223 -0.69 13.13 -16.77
CA LEU A 223 0.45 13.88 -16.21
C LEU A 223 0.48 15.33 -16.68
N MET A 224 0.24 15.59 -17.98
CA MET A 224 0.12 16.95 -18.52
C MET A 224 -1.03 17.72 -17.85
N ASN A 225 -2.20 17.10 -17.69
CA ASN A 225 -3.35 17.75 -17.07
C ASN A 225 -3.09 18.08 -15.59
N ARG A 226 -2.41 17.18 -14.85
CA ARG A 226 -2.02 17.42 -13.45
C ARG A 226 -0.99 18.54 -13.33
N ALA A 227 0.07 18.49 -14.13
CA ALA A 227 1.11 19.51 -14.15
C ALA A 227 0.56 20.91 -14.51
N THR A 228 -0.49 20.97 -15.34
CA THR A 228 -1.15 22.23 -15.77
C THR A 228 -2.28 22.70 -14.88
N LEU A 229 -2.73 21.90 -13.91
CA LEU A 229 -3.89 22.23 -13.11
C LEU A 229 -3.64 23.55 -12.37
N LYS A 230 -4.60 24.49 -12.43
CA LYS A 230 -4.53 25.77 -11.70
C LYS A 230 -4.87 25.58 -10.22
N SER A 231 -4.09 24.74 -9.55
CA SER A 231 -4.14 24.44 -8.12
C SER A 231 -2.92 25.00 -7.39
N ALA A 232 -2.98 24.98 -6.05
CA ALA A 232 -1.79 25.17 -5.23
C ALA A 232 -0.70 24.17 -5.61
N PHE A 233 0.55 24.51 -5.30
CA PHE A 233 1.67 23.60 -5.49
C PHE A 233 1.53 22.42 -4.52
N ASP A 234 1.73 21.21 -5.02
CA ASP A 234 1.75 19.97 -4.26
C ASP A 234 2.90 19.06 -4.75
N PRO A 235 3.43 18.16 -3.90
CA PRO A 235 4.52 17.26 -4.27
C PRO A 235 4.19 16.38 -5.49
N ASN A 236 2.96 15.85 -5.57
CA ASN A 236 2.51 15.00 -6.67
C ASN A 236 2.48 15.74 -8.01
N LYS A 237 2.18 17.05 -8.01
CA LYS A 237 2.27 17.89 -9.21
C LYS A 237 3.70 18.10 -9.68
N LEU A 238 4.65 18.26 -8.76
CA LEU A 238 6.07 18.32 -9.09
C LEU A 238 6.52 16.98 -9.68
N TYR A 239 6.17 15.87 -9.02
CA TYR A 239 6.56 14.54 -9.47
C TYR A 239 5.96 14.20 -10.84
N ALA A 240 4.69 14.55 -11.08
CA ALA A 240 4.07 14.41 -12.40
C ALA A 240 4.84 15.17 -13.49
N SER A 241 5.41 16.33 -13.16
CA SER A 241 6.22 17.12 -14.09
C SER A 241 7.59 16.47 -14.35
N GLN A 242 8.19 15.83 -13.34
CA GLN A 242 9.43 15.07 -13.47
C GLN A 242 9.24 13.83 -14.33
N LEU A 243 8.21 13.02 -14.04
CA LEU A 243 7.87 11.83 -14.81
C LEU A 243 7.52 12.17 -16.27
N LEU A 244 6.82 13.29 -16.49
CA LEU A 244 6.57 13.80 -17.84
C LEU A 244 7.88 14.13 -18.58
N SER A 245 8.87 14.70 -17.88
CA SER A 245 10.20 14.98 -18.45
C SER A 245 10.93 13.69 -18.83
N VAL A 246 10.88 12.64 -18.01
CA VAL A 246 11.46 11.33 -18.31
C VAL A 246 10.85 10.72 -19.58
N ILE A 247 9.51 10.74 -19.69
CA ILE A 247 8.80 10.26 -20.88
C ILE A 247 9.19 11.06 -22.13
N LEU A 248 9.28 12.40 -22.02
CA LEU A 248 9.67 13.28 -23.12
C LEU A 248 11.12 13.10 -23.57
N GLN A 249 12.03 12.76 -22.66
CA GLN A 249 13.42 12.50 -23.01
C GLN A 249 13.57 11.23 -23.84
N THR A 250 12.73 10.23 -23.56
CA THR A 250 12.84 8.88 -24.13
C THR A 250 11.97 8.67 -25.38
N SER A 251 10.81 9.33 -25.46
CA SER A 251 9.83 9.12 -26.55
C SER A 251 9.74 10.31 -27.53
N GLU A 252 10.00 10.03 -28.81
CA GLU A 252 9.74 11.00 -29.89
C GLU A 252 8.24 11.21 -30.11
N SER A 253 7.41 10.17 -29.93
CA SER A 253 5.96 10.29 -29.98
C SER A 253 5.43 11.25 -28.91
N ALA A 254 6.03 11.26 -27.71
CA ALA A 254 5.66 12.19 -26.64
C ALA A 254 5.95 13.63 -27.06
N LYS A 255 7.12 13.87 -27.67
CA LYS A 255 7.48 15.20 -28.21
C LYS A 255 6.50 15.63 -29.31
N ALA A 256 6.17 14.74 -30.23
CA ALA A 256 5.19 15.01 -31.28
C ALA A 256 3.80 15.33 -30.69
N LYS A 257 3.36 14.55 -29.70
CA LYS A 257 2.07 14.74 -29.02
C LYS A 257 1.99 16.06 -28.27
N LEU A 258 3.10 16.48 -27.65
CA LEU A 258 3.21 17.78 -26.98
C LEU A 258 3.05 18.95 -27.96
N VAL A 259 3.62 18.83 -29.17
CA VAL A 259 3.54 19.87 -30.22
C VAL A 259 2.17 19.89 -30.92
N GLU A 260 1.54 18.73 -31.09
CA GLU A 260 0.24 18.59 -31.77
C GLU A 260 -0.90 19.22 -30.96
N LYS A 261 -0.88 19.08 -29.63
CA LYS A 261 -1.86 19.72 -28.76
C LYS A 261 -1.55 21.22 -28.72
N LYS A 262 -2.47 22.05 -29.21
CA LYS A 262 -2.38 23.53 -29.18
C LYS A 262 -2.01 24.14 -27.82
N ASP A 263 -2.16 23.38 -26.73
CA ASP A 263 -1.83 23.78 -25.37
C ASP A 263 -0.51 23.23 -24.83
N GLY A 264 0.20 22.32 -25.53
CA GLY A 264 1.42 21.68 -25.00
C GLY A 264 2.68 22.55 -25.05
N ILE A 265 2.82 23.39 -26.08
CA ILE A 265 3.86 24.42 -26.13
C ILE A 265 3.48 25.63 -25.26
N ASP A 266 2.20 26.04 -25.28
CA ASP A 266 1.67 27.04 -24.37
C ASP A 266 1.79 26.61 -22.89
N PHE A 267 1.78 25.31 -22.60
CA PHE A 267 2.03 24.70 -21.27
C PHE A 267 3.43 24.99 -20.75
N LEU A 268 4.47 24.74 -21.56
CA LEU A 268 5.85 25.03 -21.16
C LEU A 268 6.06 26.54 -20.97
N LEU A 269 5.44 27.36 -21.82
CA LEU A 269 5.61 28.82 -21.81
C LEU A 269 4.82 29.54 -20.69
N ARG A 270 3.69 28.99 -20.22
CA ARG A 270 2.89 29.61 -19.16
C ARG A 270 3.37 29.30 -17.74
N ASN A 271 4.14 28.22 -17.56
CA ASN A 271 4.67 27.79 -16.26
C ASN A 271 6.19 28.04 -16.08
N SER A 272 6.85 28.73 -17.02
CA SER A 272 8.29 29.07 -16.96
C SER A 272 8.59 30.51 -16.50
N LEU A 273 7.73 31.10 -15.66
CA LEU A 273 7.94 32.39 -14.98
C LEU A 273 7.60 32.30 -13.49
#